data_AF-A0A932LDG1-F1
#
_entry.id   AF-A0A932LDG1-F1
#
_cell.length_a   1.000
_cell.length_b   1.000
_cell.length_c   1.000
_cell.angle_alpha   90.00
_cell.angle_beta   90.00
_cell.angle_gamma   90.00
#
_symmetry.space_group_name_H-M   'P 1'
#
loop_
_entity.id
_entity.type
_entity.pdbx_description
1 polymer ?
#
loop_
_entity_poly.entity_id
_entity_poly.type
_entity_poly.pdbx_seq_one_letter_code
_entity_poly.pdbx_strand_id
1 'polypeptide(L)'
;MKVCLPGLVLLITVGWAAVSRAADDPTAIAIWPGKTPQETGQFEDKTTGEAPRRRVESVATPTITVFRPEKEKNTGAAMLIAPGGGYNFLSWDHEGVGVARWLNSLGMTGVVLKYRVPRRPDQSREAPTFGPLQDAQRAMSLVRSKAREWEI
;
A
#
# COMPACT_ATOMS: atom_id res chain seq x y z
N MET A 1 58.56 -9.36 -52.41
CA MET A 1 57.16 -8.91 -52.58
C MET A 1 56.46 -9.09 -51.24
N LYS A 2 56.15 -8.00 -50.53
CA LYS A 2 55.43 -8.00 -49.24
C LYS A 2 53.98 -7.60 -49.53
N VAL A 3 53.03 -8.45 -49.19
CA VAL A 3 51.59 -8.17 -49.35
C VAL A 3 51.03 -7.81 -47.97
N CYS A 4 50.52 -6.59 -47.82
CA CYS A 4 49.78 -6.13 -46.65
C CYS A 4 48.34 -6.65 -46.71
N LEU A 5 47.85 -7.28 -45.64
CA LEU A 5 46.43 -7.52 -45.41
C LEU A 5 45.86 -6.38 -44.53
N PRO A 6 44.70 -5.77 -44.87
CA PRO A 6 44.05 -4.80 -43.99
C PRO A 6 43.22 -5.53 -42.93
N GLY A 7 43.38 -5.12 -41.67
CA GLY A 7 42.62 -5.64 -40.53
C GLY A 7 41.16 -5.19 -40.55
N LEU A 8 40.24 -6.16 -40.43
CA LEU A 8 38.82 -5.91 -40.24
C LEU A 8 38.54 -5.82 -38.73
N VAL A 9 38.23 -4.63 -38.23
CA VAL A 9 37.78 -4.41 -36.85
C VAL A 9 36.26 -4.51 -36.81
N LEU A 10 35.75 -5.57 -36.21
CA LEU A 10 34.31 -5.80 -36.00
C LEU A 10 33.88 -5.10 -34.70
N LEU A 11 33.18 -3.97 -34.81
CA LEU A 11 32.56 -3.27 -33.68
C LEU A 11 31.26 -3.97 -33.30
N ILE A 12 31.29 -4.74 -32.21
CA ILE A 12 30.09 -5.34 -31.61
C ILE A 12 29.43 -4.30 -30.70
N THR A 13 28.34 -3.69 -31.17
CA THR A 13 27.49 -2.85 -30.34
C THR A 13 26.60 -3.74 -29.46
N VAL A 14 26.92 -3.84 -28.18
CA VAL A 14 26.03 -4.49 -27.19
C VAL A 14 24.89 -3.53 -26.90
N GLY A 15 23.72 -3.80 -27.46
CA GLY A 15 22.50 -3.05 -27.15
C GLY A 15 22.04 -3.36 -25.72
N TRP A 16 22.01 -2.35 -24.85
CA TRP A 16 21.35 -2.48 -23.55
C TRP A 16 19.83 -2.46 -23.75
N ALA A 17 19.22 -3.65 -23.69
CA ALA A 17 17.78 -3.75 -23.50
C ALA A 17 17.46 -3.41 -22.04
N ALA A 18 16.74 -2.32 -21.81
CA ALA A 18 16.21 -1.99 -20.49
C ALA A 18 15.12 -3.01 -20.12
N VAL A 19 15.40 -3.87 -19.14
CA VAL A 19 14.41 -4.77 -18.57
C VAL A 19 13.51 -3.95 -17.66
N SER A 20 12.28 -3.64 -18.10
CA SER A 20 11.25 -3.09 -17.21
C SER A 20 10.84 -4.15 -16.20
N ARG A 21 11.12 -3.90 -14.92
CA ARG A 21 10.63 -4.72 -13.82
C ARG A 21 9.19 -4.28 -13.52
N ALA A 22 8.23 -5.19 -13.69
CA ALA A 22 6.85 -4.95 -13.28
C ALA A 22 6.82 -4.58 -11.78
N ALA A 23 5.95 -3.65 -11.40
CA ALA A 23 5.75 -3.30 -9.99
C ALA A 23 5.27 -4.55 -9.24
N ASP A 24 5.98 -4.94 -8.17
CA ASP A 24 5.59 -6.07 -7.32
C ASP A 24 4.18 -5.83 -6.75
N ASP A 25 3.40 -6.90 -6.60
CA ASP A 25 2.04 -6.81 -6.06
C ASP A 25 2.05 -6.17 -4.66
N PRO A 26 1.14 -5.23 -4.36
CA PRO A 26 1.10 -4.56 -3.06
C PRO A 26 0.92 -5.57 -1.92
N THR A 27 1.97 -5.76 -1.12
CA THR A 27 1.93 -6.66 0.04
C THR A 27 1.26 -5.98 1.22
N ALA A 28 0.35 -6.69 1.89
CA ALA A 28 -0.27 -6.22 3.13
C ALA A 28 0.66 -6.45 4.33
N ILE A 29 0.88 -5.41 5.13
CA ILE A 29 1.74 -5.42 6.31
C ILE A 29 0.89 -5.21 7.56
N ALA A 30 0.93 -6.13 8.52
CA ALA A 30 0.27 -5.96 9.80
C ALA A 30 0.85 -4.76 10.57
N ILE A 31 -0.01 -3.90 11.12
CA ILE A 31 0.47 -2.69 11.83
C ILE A 31 0.84 -2.96 13.29
N TRP A 32 0.29 -4.03 13.88
CA TRP A 32 0.60 -4.49 15.23
C TRP A 32 1.52 -5.71 15.19
N PRO A 33 2.51 -5.83 16.10
CA PRO A 33 3.46 -6.96 16.13
C PRO A 33 2.84 -8.27 16.67
N GLY A 34 1.56 -8.29 16.99
CA GLY A 34 0.85 -9.41 17.60
C GLY A 34 -0.65 -9.16 17.59
N LYS A 35 -1.35 -9.58 18.65
CA LYS A 35 -2.78 -9.32 18.80
C LYS A 35 -3.08 -7.82 18.77
N THR A 36 -4.16 -7.46 18.11
CA THR A 36 -4.66 -6.08 18.07
C THR A 36 -4.98 -5.60 19.49
N PRO A 37 -4.43 -4.46 19.95
CA PRO A 37 -4.65 -4.00 21.32
C PRO A 37 -6.12 -3.69 21.60
N GLN A 38 -6.55 -4.00 22.84
CA GLN A 38 -7.87 -3.64 23.36
C GLN A 38 -9.03 -4.11 22.48
N GLU A 39 -8.85 -5.24 21.79
CA GLU A 39 -9.91 -5.88 21.02
C GLU A 39 -10.84 -6.64 21.96
N THR A 40 -12.14 -6.33 21.89
CA THR A 40 -13.18 -6.90 22.76
C THR A 40 -14.02 -7.89 21.97
N GLY A 41 -13.62 -9.16 21.99
CA GLY A 41 -14.34 -10.26 21.34
C GLY A 41 -13.54 -10.95 20.24
N GLN A 42 -14.22 -11.83 19.50
CA GLN A 42 -13.64 -12.55 18.37
C GLN A 42 -14.26 -12.02 17.07
N PHE A 43 -13.45 -11.35 16.27
CA PHE A 43 -13.80 -10.87 14.95
C PHE A 43 -12.98 -11.62 13.92
N GLU A 44 -13.54 -11.75 12.73
CA GLU A 44 -12.84 -12.29 11.56
C GLU A 44 -12.74 -11.22 10.47
N ASP A 45 -11.67 -11.29 9.69
CA ASP A 45 -11.54 -10.46 8.50
C ASP A 45 -12.59 -10.89 7.47
N LYS A 46 -13.43 -9.95 7.02
CA LYS A 46 -14.48 -10.21 6.04
C LYS A 46 -14.45 -9.17 4.93
N THR A 47 -14.41 -9.65 3.69
CA THR A 47 -14.47 -8.83 2.48
C THR A 47 -15.65 -9.29 1.63
N THR A 48 -16.34 -8.36 0.98
CA THR A 48 -17.48 -8.61 0.09
C THR A 48 -17.30 -7.84 -1.22
N GLY A 49 -18.02 -8.28 -2.25
CA GLY A 49 -17.95 -7.69 -3.58
C GLY A 49 -16.64 -8.01 -4.31
N GLU A 50 -16.50 -7.45 -5.49
CA GLU A 50 -15.34 -7.60 -6.37
C GLU A 50 -14.88 -6.24 -6.89
N ALA A 51 -13.67 -6.18 -7.43
CA ALA A 51 -13.13 -4.93 -7.92
C ALA A 51 -13.97 -4.41 -9.10
N PRO A 52 -14.19 -3.09 -9.23
CA PRO A 52 -13.61 -2.00 -8.44
C PRO A 52 -14.52 -1.54 -7.27
N ARG A 53 -15.39 -2.40 -6.74
CA ARG A 53 -16.34 -2.06 -5.66
C ARG A 53 -16.23 -2.97 -4.44
N ARG A 54 -15.06 -3.57 -4.17
CA ARG A 54 -14.86 -4.37 -2.95
C ARG A 54 -15.05 -3.52 -1.70
N ARG A 55 -15.63 -4.15 -0.68
CA ARG A 55 -15.76 -3.61 0.68
C ARG A 55 -15.10 -4.55 1.67
N VAL A 56 -14.43 -4.00 2.66
CA VAL A 56 -13.99 -4.76 3.83
C VAL A 56 -14.99 -4.53 4.93
N GLU A 57 -15.82 -5.54 5.20
CA GLU A 57 -16.95 -5.47 6.14
C GLU A 57 -16.49 -5.61 7.60
N SER A 58 -15.42 -6.39 7.83
CA SER A 58 -14.88 -6.62 9.17
C SER A 58 -13.37 -6.76 9.11
N VAL A 59 -12.70 -6.20 10.11
CA VAL A 59 -11.25 -6.23 10.27
C VAL A 59 -10.92 -6.60 11.72
N ALA A 60 -10.31 -7.76 11.88
CA ALA A 60 -9.72 -8.24 13.13
C ALA A 60 -8.22 -7.93 13.18
N THR A 61 -7.54 -8.08 12.04
CA THR A 61 -6.11 -7.81 11.90
C THR A 61 -5.91 -6.59 11.00
N PRO A 62 -5.67 -5.40 11.58
CA PRO A 62 -5.47 -4.20 10.77
C PRO A 62 -4.11 -4.24 10.06
N THR A 63 -4.11 -3.78 8.81
CA THR A 63 -2.94 -3.82 7.92
C THR A 63 -2.79 -2.51 7.16
N ILE A 64 -1.61 -2.24 6.62
CA ILE A 64 -1.40 -1.27 5.56
C ILE A 64 -0.99 -1.97 4.27
N THR A 65 -1.39 -1.43 3.13
CA THR A 65 -0.98 -1.89 1.80
C THR A 65 -0.31 -0.73 1.07
N VAL A 66 0.92 -0.93 0.62
CA VAL A 66 1.75 0.12 0.00
C VAL A 66 1.66 0.02 -1.52
N PHE A 67 1.14 1.07 -2.16
CA PHE A 67 1.07 1.23 -3.60
C PHE A 67 2.13 2.25 -4.01
N ARG A 68 3.08 1.82 -4.83
CA ARG A 68 4.20 2.67 -5.28
C ARG A 68 3.96 3.21 -6.68
N PRO A 69 4.36 4.46 -6.97
CA PRO A 69 4.44 4.96 -8.34
C PRO A 69 5.55 4.23 -9.12
N GLU A 70 5.60 4.45 -10.42
CA GLU A 70 6.78 4.10 -11.23
C GLU A 70 8.02 4.78 -10.65
N LYS A 71 9.16 4.08 -10.66
CA LYS A 71 10.40 4.53 -10.00
C LYS A 71 10.85 5.89 -10.51
N GLU A 72 10.70 6.12 -11.81
CA GLU A 72 11.09 7.34 -12.52
C GLU A 72 10.20 8.53 -12.15
N LYS A 73 8.98 8.28 -11.66
CA LYS A 73 8.02 9.30 -11.22
C LYS A 73 8.01 9.48 -9.70
N ASN A 74 8.76 8.67 -8.94
CA ASN A 74 8.70 8.72 -7.48
C ASN A 74 9.21 10.07 -6.96
N THR A 75 8.30 10.84 -6.37
CA THR A 75 8.59 12.16 -5.78
C THR A 75 9.20 12.06 -4.39
N GLY A 76 9.20 10.87 -3.78
CA GLY A 76 9.57 10.68 -2.38
C GLY A 76 8.50 11.18 -1.40
N ALA A 77 7.26 11.42 -1.86
CA ALA A 77 6.15 11.77 -0.98
C ALA A 77 5.17 10.59 -0.83
N ALA A 78 4.54 10.47 0.34
CA ALA A 78 3.54 9.46 0.63
C ALA A 78 2.30 9.99 1.33
N MET A 79 1.16 9.32 1.13
CA MET A 79 -0.11 9.61 1.78
C MET A 79 -0.68 8.35 2.44
N LEU A 80 -1.02 8.44 3.73
CA LEU A 80 -1.80 7.42 4.43
C LEU A 80 -3.28 7.65 4.14
N ILE A 81 -3.91 6.69 3.46
CA ILE A 81 -5.30 6.71 3.03
C ILE A 81 -6.11 5.87 4.02
N ALA A 82 -7.10 6.47 4.65
CA ALA A 82 -8.10 5.77 5.46
C ALA A 82 -9.42 5.71 4.66
N PRO A 83 -9.77 4.57 4.04
CA PRO A 83 -11.02 4.45 3.29
C PRO A 83 -12.22 4.70 4.20
N GLY A 84 -13.27 5.37 3.70
CA GLY A 84 -14.48 5.66 4.46
C GLY A 84 -15.43 4.46 4.60
N GLY A 85 -16.68 4.74 4.94
CA GLY A 85 -17.70 3.75 5.36
C GLY A 85 -18.25 3.98 6.77
N GLY A 86 -17.94 5.13 7.38
CA GLY A 86 -18.54 5.58 8.64
C GLY A 86 -18.29 4.64 9.82
N TYR A 87 -17.14 3.97 9.84
CA TYR A 87 -16.76 2.92 10.81
C TYR A 87 -17.61 1.64 10.76
N ASN A 88 -18.41 1.41 9.72
CA ASN A 88 -19.19 0.17 9.57
C ASN A 88 -18.51 -0.82 8.62
N PHE A 89 -17.81 -0.31 7.61
CA PHE A 89 -17.01 -1.06 6.64
C PHE A 89 -15.93 -0.12 6.08
N LEU A 90 -15.06 -0.64 5.22
CA LEU A 90 -14.12 0.14 4.41
C LEU A 90 -14.55 0.11 2.94
N SER A 91 -14.71 1.29 2.33
CA SER A 91 -14.90 1.46 0.88
C SER A 91 -13.58 1.18 0.14
N TRP A 92 -13.15 -0.09 0.15
CA TRP A 92 -11.77 -0.50 -0.07
C TRP A 92 -11.24 -0.13 -1.44
N ASP A 93 -11.96 -0.46 -2.51
CA ASP A 93 -11.49 -0.14 -3.86
C ASP A 93 -11.72 1.31 -4.23
N HIS A 94 -12.93 1.85 -3.98
CA HIS A 94 -13.29 3.20 -4.43
C HIS A 94 -12.51 4.30 -3.69
N GLU A 95 -12.35 4.19 -2.37
CA GLU A 95 -11.72 5.22 -1.53
C GLU A 95 -10.32 4.83 -1.05
N GLY A 96 -9.92 3.56 -1.20
CA GLY A 96 -8.57 3.07 -0.92
C GLY A 96 -7.76 2.89 -2.20
N VAL A 97 -7.91 1.75 -2.86
CA VAL A 97 -7.07 1.33 -4.01
C VAL A 97 -7.12 2.33 -5.16
N GLY A 98 -8.31 2.84 -5.50
CA GLY A 98 -8.50 3.83 -6.56
C GLY A 98 -7.76 5.13 -6.26
N VAL A 99 -7.88 5.63 -5.03
CA VAL A 99 -7.16 6.82 -4.56
C VAL A 99 -5.64 6.58 -4.58
N ALA A 100 -5.18 5.42 -4.13
CA ALA A 100 -3.76 5.08 -4.15
C ALA A 100 -3.20 5.04 -5.58
N ARG A 101 -3.94 4.45 -6.53
CA ARG A 101 -3.54 4.43 -7.95
C ARG A 101 -3.55 5.82 -8.57
N TRP A 102 -4.50 6.67 -8.20
CA TRP A 102 -4.52 8.06 -8.62
C TRP A 102 -3.30 8.83 -8.09
N LEU A 103 -2.95 8.68 -6.80
CA LEU A 103 -1.73 9.28 -6.23
C LEU A 103 -0.45 8.76 -6.90
N ASN A 104 -0.39 7.47 -7.24
CA ASN A 104 0.73 6.90 -7.98
C ASN A 104 0.91 7.58 -9.35
N SER A 105 -0.19 7.95 -10.03
CA SER A 105 -0.12 8.69 -11.30
C SER A 105 0.49 10.09 -11.16
N LEU A 106 0.46 10.64 -9.94
CA LEU A 106 1.08 11.92 -9.57
C LEU A 106 2.50 11.73 -9.00
N GLY A 107 3.02 10.50 -8.98
CA GLY A 107 4.35 10.21 -8.45
C GLY A 107 4.43 10.10 -6.92
N MET A 108 3.29 10.01 -6.23
CA MET A 108 3.24 9.82 -4.78
C MET A 108 2.97 8.36 -4.41
N THR A 109 3.52 7.89 -3.29
CA THR A 109 3.19 6.56 -2.73
C THR A 109 1.87 6.62 -1.96
N GLY A 110 0.90 5.82 -2.38
CA GLY A 110 -0.34 5.62 -1.62
C GLY A 110 -0.19 4.50 -0.58
N VAL A 111 -0.51 4.74 0.69
CA VAL A 111 -0.53 3.72 1.74
C VAL A 111 -1.96 3.54 2.23
N VAL A 112 -2.62 2.45 1.84
CA VAL A 112 -4.03 2.20 2.21
C VAL A 112 -4.10 1.48 3.55
N LEU A 113 -4.80 2.08 4.52
CA LEU A 113 -5.02 1.53 5.85
C LEU A 113 -6.31 0.69 5.89
N LYS A 114 -6.15 -0.60 6.19
CA LYS A 114 -7.23 -1.51 6.59
C LYS A 114 -7.39 -1.43 8.12
N TYR A 115 -8.15 -0.46 8.62
CA TYR A 115 -8.37 -0.26 10.06
C TYR A 115 -9.57 -1.06 10.59
N ARG A 116 -9.66 -1.23 11.91
CA ARG A 116 -10.75 -1.97 12.57
C ARG A 116 -12.13 -1.42 12.24
N VAL A 117 -12.96 -2.25 11.61
CA VAL A 117 -14.40 -2.07 11.42
C VAL A 117 -15.09 -3.43 11.63
N PRO A 118 -16.41 -3.48 11.87
CA PRO A 118 -17.27 -2.35 12.25
C PRO A 118 -16.91 -1.83 13.65
N ARG A 119 -17.47 -0.68 14.04
CA ARG A 119 -17.55 -0.27 15.46
C ARG A 119 -18.02 -1.47 16.30
N ARG A 120 -17.29 -1.77 17.37
CA ARG A 120 -17.57 -2.92 18.22
C ARG A 120 -18.89 -2.71 18.99
N PRO A 121 -19.70 -3.77 19.25
CA PRO A 121 -21.02 -3.64 19.86
C PRO A 121 -21.02 -3.01 21.26
N ASP A 122 -19.93 -3.18 22.00
CA ASP A 122 -19.70 -2.61 23.33
C ASP A 122 -19.32 -1.12 23.32
N GLN A 123 -19.10 -0.53 22.14
CA GLN A 123 -18.70 0.88 22.01
C GLN A 123 -19.90 1.78 21.70
N SER A 124 -20.14 2.78 22.55
CA SER A 124 -21.17 3.79 22.34
C SER A 124 -20.95 4.55 21.02
N ARG A 125 -22.04 4.80 20.28
CA ARG A 125 -22.02 5.64 19.06
C ARG A 125 -21.79 7.12 19.37
N GLU A 126 -22.07 7.55 20.60
CA GLU A 126 -21.86 8.92 21.08
C GLU A 126 -20.40 9.17 21.46
N ALA A 127 -19.62 8.10 21.64
CA ALA A 127 -18.19 8.17 21.95
C ALA A 127 -17.30 7.96 20.70
N PRO A 128 -16.10 8.56 20.65
CA PRO A 128 -15.11 8.29 19.63
C PRO A 128 -14.79 6.79 19.51
N THR A 129 -14.56 6.31 18.29
CA THR A 129 -14.13 4.91 18.07
C THR A 129 -12.62 4.81 18.32
N PHE A 130 -12.22 4.28 19.48
CA PHE A 130 -10.80 4.23 19.87
C PHE A 130 -9.96 3.28 19.01
N GLY A 131 -10.53 2.15 18.57
CA GLY A 131 -9.80 1.16 17.77
C GLY A 131 -9.24 1.71 16.45
N PRO A 132 -10.07 2.27 15.56
CA PRO A 132 -9.63 2.93 14.34
C PRO A 132 -8.61 4.05 14.57
N LEU A 133 -8.78 4.84 15.64
CA LEU A 133 -7.85 5.92 15.98
C LEU A 133 -6.46 5.38 16.33
N GLN A 134 -6.41 4.35 17.18
CA GLN A 134 -5.16 3.66 17.52
C GLN A 134 -4.50 3.05 16.28
N ASP A 135 -5.29 2.44 15.40
CA ASP A 135 -4.79 1.85 14.16
C ASP A 135 -4.20 2.92 13.23
N ALA A 136 -4.85 4.08 13.10
CA ALA A 136 -4.35 5.19 12.31
C ALA A 136 -3.05 5.78 12.89
N GLN A 137 -2.98 5.96 14.21
CA GLN A 137 -1.77 6.42 14.90
C GLN A 137 -0.62 5.43 14.72
N ARG A 138 -0.89 4.13 14.87
CA ARG A 138 0.10 3.08 14.70
C ARG A 138 0.58 2.97 13.25
N ALA A 139 -0.35 3.04 12.29
CA ALA A 139 -0.02 3.05 10.87
C ALA A 139 0.87 4.23 10.51
N MET A 140 0.54 5.44 10.97
CA MET A 140 1.37 6.63 10.75
C MET A 140 2.77 6.47 11.36
N SER A 141 2.86 5.94 12.59
CA SER A 141 4.15 5.65 13.23
C SER A 141 4.97 4.63 12.41
N LEU A 142 4.35 3.57 11.92
CA LEU A 142 5.00 2.54 11.12
C LEU A 142 5.50 3.10 9.78
N VAL A 143 4.65 3.84 9.06
CA VAL A 143 5.01 4.48 7.78
C VAL A 143 6.22 5.39 7.97
N ARG A 144 6.22 6.24 9.00
CA ARG A 144 7.36 7.11 9.32
C ARG A 144 8.63 6.33 9.66
N SER A 145 8.51 5.24 10.41
CA SER A 145 9.66 4.38 10.73
C SER A 145 10.26 3.68 9.52
N LYS A 146 9.47 3.50 8.46
CA LYS A 146 9.85 2.82 7.21
C LYS A 146 10.21 3.79 6.08
N ALA A 147 10.13 5.10 6.29
CA ALA A 147 10.31 6.13 5.26
C ALA A 147 11.61 5.95 4.46
N ARG A 148 12.74 5.78 5.13
CA ARG A 148 14.05 5.54 4.48
C ARG A 148 14.08 4.24 3.67
N GLU A 149 13.49 3.16 4.20
CA GLU A 149 13.45 1.85 3.54
C GLU A 149 12.53 1.90 2.29
N TRP A 150 11.48 2.72 2.33
CA TRP A 150 10.49 2.81 1.26
C TRP A 150 10.73 3.96 0.28
N GLU A 151 11.77 4.76 0.49
CA GLU A 151 12.11 5.93 -0.32
C GLU A 151 10.95 6.94 -0.42
N ILE A 152 10.35 7.25 0.75
CA ILE A 152 9.26 8.24 0.95
C ILE A 152 9.56 9.19 2.12
#